data_AF-A0A8H6B864-F1
#
_entry.id   AF-A0A8H6B864-F1
#
_cell.length_a   1.000
_cell.length_b   1.000
_cell.length_c   1.000
_cell.angle_alpha   90.00
_cell.angle_beta   90.00
_cell.angle_gamma   90.00
#
_symmetry.space_group_name_H-M   'P 1'
#
loop_
_entity.id
_entity.type
_entity.pdbx_description
1 polymer ?
#
loop_
_entity_poly.entity_id
_entity_poly.type
_entity_poly.pdbx_seq_one_letter_code
_entity_poly.pdbx_strand_id
1 'polypeptide(L)'
;MREQLEKRVRSRFSQRVLQINKLRTLTEFSKCVYTMLKIEKQPGEPELEKCIDEYNKRIENLVFQNGNAVRKAVVENFYTIKDLNALKNSLAVVVRYGLFDRKSQSFDPENGGLELYNNRNLAVLDSLSELELKLLISCARVKAKSSSDRINFNVAWEEYIKVASSRMKTLNTHLETMGVSFGSNGGEGSFMRSRELMLSCWEMLARAGAIGEPMRQINGINASSYTGGEFNRVYACDLELNEIMKHFKEDRFGEATDYSWVESWCRI
;
A
#
# COMPACT_ATOMS: atom_id res chain seq x y z
N MET A 1 -28.06 -14.40 -6.94
CA MET A 1 -28.01 -15.86 -7.15
C MET A 1 -29.37 -16.48 -7.46
N ARG A 2 -30.40 -16.39 -6.61
CA ARG A 2 -31.73 -16.99 -6.93
C ARG A 2 -32.43 -16.42 -8.15
N GLU A 3 -32.28 -15.12 -8.37
CA GLU A 3 -32.83 -14.42 -9.53
C GLU A 3 -32.02 -14.66 -10.80
N GLN A 4 -30.81 -15.20 -10.65
CA GLN A 4 -29.98 -15.64 -11.79
C GLN A 4 -30.35 -17.06 -12.24
N LEU A 5 -31.19 -17.78 -11.49
CA LEU A 5 -31.67 -19.11 -11.88
C LEU A 5 -32.91 -19.00 -12.76
N GLU A 6 -32.91 -19.75 -13.87
CA GLU A 6 -34.06 -19.85 -14.77
C GLU A 6 -35.29 -20.41 -14.04
N LYS A 7 -36.49 -20.01 -14.47
CA LYS A 7 -37.77 -20.29 -13.82
C LYS A 7 -38.00 -21.80 -13.54
N ARG A 8 -37.63 -22.67 -14.48
CA ARG A 8 -37.77 -24.14 -14.35
C ARG A 8 -36.81 -24.73 -13.31
N VAL A 9 -35.59 -24.20 -13.24
CA VAL A 9 -34.56 -24.59 -12.27
C VAL A 9 -34.96 -24.12 -10.88
N ARG A 10 -35.38 -22.85 -10.77
CA ARG A 10 -35.88 -22.28 -9.52
C ARG A 10 -37.05 -23.09 -8.95
N SER A 11 -37.98 -23.54 -9.78
CA SER A 11 -39.13 -24.35 -9.31
C SER A 11 -38.74 -25.73 -8.75
N ARG A 12 -37.67 -26.35 -9.26
CA ARG A 12 -37.23 -27.69 -8.84
C ARG A 12 -36.19 -27.66 -7.71
N PHE A 13 -35.54 -26.51 -7.50
CA PHE A 13 -34.54 -26.37 -6.45
C PHE A 13 -35.19 -26.07 -5.09
N SER A 14 -34.61 -26.63 -4.03
CA SER A 14 -35.08 -26.37 -2.66
C SER A 14 -35.08 -24.87 -2.35
N GLN A 15 -36.21 -24.39 -1.85
CA GLN A 15 -36.35 -22.98 -1.46
C GLN A 15 -35.79 -22.69 -0.05
N ARG A 16 -35.11 -23.64 0.59
CA ARG A 16 -34.38 -23.37 1.84
C ARG A 16 -33.01 -22.78 1.52
N VAL A 17 -32.74 -21.57 2.00
CA VAL A 17 -31.40 -20.96 1.98
C VAL A 17 -30.92 -20.84 3.41
N LEU A 18 -29.75 -21.40 3.67
CA LEU A 18 -29.06 -21.24 4.93
C LEU A 18 -28.09 -20.07 4.80
N GLN A 19 -28.39 -18.98 5.50
CA GLN A 19 -27.49 -17.84 5.57
C GLN A 19 -26.44 -18.08 6.64
N ILE A 20 -25.17 -18.15 6.24
CA ILE A 20 -24.05 -18.20 7.16
C ILE A 20 -23.77 -16.76 7.61
N ASN A 21 -24.00 -16.48 8.88
CA ASN A 21 -23.78 -15.16 9.46
C ASN A 21 -22.31 -14.96 9.82
N LYS A 22 -21.81 -13.74 9.62
CA LYS A 22 -20.50 -13.32 10.14
C LYS A 22 -20.56 -13.14 11.66
N LEU A 23 -19.41 -13.30 12.30
CA LEU A 23 -19.23 -13.12 13.74
C LEU A 23 -19.54 -11.67 14.13
N ARG A 24 -20.33 -11.48 15.20
CA ARG A 24 -20.86 -10.16 15.59
C ARG A 24 -20.01 -9.48 16.64
N THR A 25 -19.39 -10.24 17.52
CA THR A 25 -18.60 -9.70 18.62
C THR A 25 -17.10 -9.96 18.40
N LEU A 26 -16.28 -9.01 18.82
CA LEU A 26 -14.83 -9.15 18.80
C LEU A 26 -14.37 -10.31 19.68
N THR A 27 -15.08 -10.58 20.78
CA THR A 27 -14.78 -11.68 21.69
C THR A 27 -14.98 -13.04 21.04
N GLU A 28 -16.10 -13.24 20.32
CA GLU A 28 -16.32 -14.46 19.52
C GLU A 28 -15.27 -14.61 18.42
N PHE A 29 -14.96 -13.52 17.71
CA PHE A 29 -13.91 -13.53 16.70
C PHE A 29 -12.54 -13.92 17.26
N SER A 30 -12.16 -13.32 18.40
CA SER A 30 -10.91 -13.63 19.09
C SER A 30 -10.87 -15.07 19.58
N LYS A 31 -12.01 -15.61 20.05
CA LYS A 31 -12.13 -17.04 20.40
C LYS A 31 -11.90 -17.95 19.19
N CYS A 32 -12.46 -17.63 18.03
CA CYS A 32 -12.21 -18.39 16.81
C CYS A 32 -10.73 -18.37 16.40
N VAL A 33 -10.05 -17.21 16.51
CA VAL A 33 -8.61 -17.09 16.26
C VAL A 33 -7.80 -17.90 17.28
N TYR A 34 -8.17 -17.85 18.55
CA TYR A 34 -7.54 -18.65 19.59
C TYR A 34 -7.70 -20.14 19.32
N THR A 35 -8.92 -20.62 19.02
CA THR A 35 -9.17 -22.03 18.67
C THR A 35 -8.37 -22.47 17.45
N MET A 36 -8.16 -21.58 16.47
CA MET A 36 -7.36 -21.88 15.28
C MET A 36 -5.86 -22.06 15.58
N LEU A 37 -5.33 -21.35 16.58
CA LEU A 37 -3.92 -21.40 16.97
C LEU A 37 -3.64 -22.40 18.09
N LYS A 38 -4.65 -22.74 18.89
CA LYS A 38 -4.55 -23.67 20.01
C LYS A 38 -4.16 -25.06 19.53
N ILE A 39 -3.24 -25.69 20.26
CA ILE A 39 -2.88 -27.09 20.07
C ILE A 39 -3.70 -27.93 21.06
N GLU A 40 -4.36 -28.97 20.57
CA GLU A 40 -5.10 -29.92 21.41
C GLU A 40 -4.14 -30.87 22.13
N LYS A 41 -4.45 -31.18 23.39
CA LYS A 41 -3.64 -32.09 24.21
C LYS A 41 -3.75 -33.50 23.66
N GLN A 42 -2.61 -34.13 23.38
CA GLN A 42 -2.55 -35.56 23.08
C GLN A 42 -2.10 -36.32 24.34
N PRO A 43 -2.89 -37.30 24.82
CA PRO A 43 -2.49 -38.10 25.97
C PRO A 43 -1.36 -39.05 25.56
N GLY A 44 -0.21 -38.98 26.24
CA GLY A 44 0.90 -39.90 25.98
C GLY A 44 2.26 -39.45 26.51
N GLU A 45 2.52 -38.13 26.55
CA GLU A 45 3.83 -37.59 26.94
C GLU A 45 3.70 -36.39 27.90
N PRO A 46 4.13 -36.52 29.18
CA PRO A 46 3.94 -35.47 30.18
C PRO A 46 4.83 -34.24 29.96
N GLU A 47 5.95 -34.38 29.25
CA GLU A 47 6.83 -33.26 28.88
C GLU A 47 6.19 -32.42 27.77
N LEU A 48 5.66 -33.08 26.74
CA LEU A 48 4.93 -32.43 25.65
C LEU A 48 3.67 -31.70 26.16
N GLU A 49 2.97 -32.28 27.14
CA GLU A 49 1.79 -31.64 27.73
C GLU A 49 2.13 -30.30 28.41
N LYS A 50 3.27 -30.21 29.12
CA LYS A 50 3.74 -28.96 29.72
C LYS A 50 4.06 -27.91 28.66
N CYS A 51 4.74 -28.28 27.57
CA CYS A 51 5.05 -27.38 26.47
C CYS A 51 3.77 -26.89 25.77
N ILE A 52 2.78 -27.76 25.55
CA ILE A 52 1.49 -27.39 24.98
C ILE A 52 0.74 -26.41 25.89
N ASP A 53 0.78 -26.63 27.20
CA ASP A 53 0.14 -25.73 28.18
C ASP A 53 0.81 -24.35 28.23
N GLU A 54 2.14 -24.30 28.17
CA GLU A 54 2.88 -23.03 28.09
C GLU A 54 2.57 -22.28 26.78
N TYR A 55 2.59 -22.99 25.66
CA TYR A 55 2.23 -22.45 24.35
C TYR A 55 0.81 -21.89 24.33
N ASN A 56 -0.18 -22.68 24.75
CA ASN A 56 -1.58 -22.27 24.73
C ASN A 56 -1.86 -21.07 25.63
N LYS A 57 -1.21 -20.97 26.80
CA LYS A 57 -1.28 -19.79 27.68
C LYS A 57 -0.66 -18.56 27.01
N ARG A 58 0.45 -18.73 26.29
CA ARG A 58 1.11 -17.64 25.58
C ARG A 58 0.26 -17.13 24.42
N ILE A 59 -0.35 -18.02 23.63
CA ILE A 59 -1.29 -17.65 22.57
C ILE A 59 -2.52 -16.94 23.14
N GLU A 60 -3.06 -17.39 24.27
CA GLU A 60 -4.16 -16.71 24.96
C GLU A 60 -3.78 -15.26 25.31
N ASN A 61 -2.59 -15.06 25.89
CA ASN A 61 -2.09 -13.72 26.19
C ASN A 61 -1.95 -12.86 24.92
N LEU A 62 -1.40 -13.41 23.83
CA LEU A 62 -1.21 -12.67 22.58
C LEU A 62 -2.52 -12.27 21.89
N VAL A 63 -3.55 -13.11 21.98
CA VAL A 63 -4.85 -12.89 21.30
C VAL A 63 -5.78 -11.99 22.11
N PHE A 64 -5.71 -12.03 23.44
CA PHE A 64 -6.65 -11.31 24.32
C PHE A 64 -6.05 -10.10 25.05
N GLN A 65 -4.76 -10.08 25.37
CA GLN A 65 -4.17 -8.92 26.06
C GLN A 65 -3.94 -7.75 25.10
N ASN A 66 -4.23 -6.55 25.58
CA ASN A 66 -4.02 -5.30 24.85
C ASN A 66 -2.53 -4.94 24.81
N GLY A 67 -2.09 -4.33 23.70
CA GLY A 67 -0.69 -3.93 23.49
C GLY A 67 0.09 -4.86 22.56
N ASN A 68 -0.36 -6.10 22.36
CA ASN A 68 0.29 -7.02 21.44
C ASN A 68 -0.06 -6.72 19.98
N ALA A 69 0.90 -6.83 19.07
CA ALA A 69 0.64 -6.65 17.64
C ALA A 69 -0.27 -7.75 17.04
N VAL A 70 -0.26 -8.97 17.59
CA VAL A 70 -1.23 -10.01 17.23
C VAL A 70 -2.66 -9.57 17.58
N ARG A 71 -2.85 -8.99 18.77
CA ARG A 71 -4.13 -8.42 19.19
C ARG A 71 -4.55 -7.29 18.25
N LYS A 72 -3.62 -6.38 17.92
CA LYS A 72 -3.84 -5.28 16.97
C LYS A 72 -4.33 -5.81 15.61
N ALA A 73 -3.64 -6.80 15.04
CA ALA A 73 -4.03 -7.41 13.76
C ALA A 73 -5.42 -8.11 13.81
N VAL A 74 -5.75 -8.78 14.92
CA VAL A 74 -7.08 -9.37 15.14
C VAL A 74 -8.17 -8.30 15.18
N VAL A 75 -7.92 -7.22 15.91
CA VAL A 75 -8.84 -6.09 16.07
C VAL A 75 -9.03 -5.36 14.73
N GLU A 76 -7.94 -5.05 14.03
CA GLU A 76 -7.96 -4.41 12.72
C GLU A 76 -8.72 -5.25 11.70
N ASN A 77 -8.44 -6.56 11.60
CA ASN A 77 -9.18 -7.44 10.71
C ASN A 77 -10.69 -7.47 11.05
N PHE A 78 -11.03 -7.51 12.34
CA PHE A 78 -12.42 -7.52 12.79
C PHE A 78 -13.17 -6.22 12.45
N TYR A 79 -12.53 -5.05 12.51
CA TYR A 79 -13.21 -3.80 12.17
C TYR A 79 -13.20 -3.47 10.67
N THR A 80 -12.31 -4.09 9.89
CA THR A 80 -12.18 -3.85 8.45
C THR A 80 -12.92 -4.91 7.60
N ILE A 81 -12.39 -6.13 7.52
CA ILE A 81 -12.81 -7.16 6.54
C ILE A 81 -13.68 -8.24 7.18
N LYS A 82 -13.43 -8.58 8.45
CA LYS A 82 -14.00 -9.73 9.17
C LYS A 82 -13.79 -11.04 8.42
N ASP A 83 -12.57 -11.28 7.94
CA ASP A 83 -12.19 -12.50 7.23
C ASP A 83 -11.13 -13.29 8.01
N LEU A 84 -11.58 -14.42 8.54
CA LEU A 84 -10.75 -15.36 9.29
C LEU A 84 -9.68 -16.01 8.42
N ASN A 85 -9.96 -16.26 7.12
CA ASN A 85 -9.00 -16.93 6.24
C ASN A 85 -7.83 -16.02 5.87
N ALA A 86 -8.10 -14.74 5.60
CA ALA A 86 -7.06 -13.75 5.40
C ALA A 86 -6.14 -13.65 6.62
N LEU A 87 -6.72 -13.60 7.82
CA LEU A 87 -5.97 -13.57 9.07
C LEU A 87 -5.21 -14.88 9.34
N LYS A 88 -5.79 -16.03 8.99
CA LYS A 88 -5.11 -17.32 9.06
C LYS A 88 -3.86 -17.35 8.19
N ASN A 89 -3.95 -16.83 6.96
CA ASN A 89 -2.82 -16.81 6.03
C ASN A 89 -1.69 -15.91 6.54
N SER A 90 -1.99 -14.77 7.15
CA SER A 90 -0.95 -13.90 7.74
C SER A 90 -0.31 -14.56 8.97
N LEU A 91 -1.11 -15.14 9.86
CA LEU A 91 -0.61 -15.81 11.08
C LEU A 91 0.16 -17.10 10.78
N ALA A 92 -0.15 -17.81 9.71
CA ALA A 92 0.56 -19.03 9.31
C ALA A 92 2.06 -18.76 9.07
N VAL A 93 2.40 -17.59 8.53
CA VAL A 93 3.79 -17.16 8.34
C VAL A 93 4.46 -16.98 9.71
N VAL A 94 3.78 -16.31 10.65
CA VAL A 94 4.28 -16.07 12.02
C VAL A 94 4.52 -17.39 12.77
N VAL A 95 3.60 -18.35 12.65
CA VAL A 95 3.74 -19.70 13.23
C VAL A 95 4.97 -20.39 12.65
N ARG A 96 5.13 -20.40 11.32
CA ARG A 96 6.22 -21.12 10.63
C ARG A 96 7.61 -20.63 11.06
N TYR A 97 7.77 -19.32 11.26
CA TYR A 97 9.04 -18.74 11.69
C TYR A 97 9.28 -18.83 13.20
N GLY A 98 8.37 -19.45 13.97
CA GLY A 98 8.51 -19.57 15.41
C GLY A 98 8.53 -18.23 16.13
N LEU A 99 7.91 -17.19 15.55
CA LEU A 99 7.99 -15.82 16.07
C LEU A 99 7.20 -15.63 17.36
N PHE A 100 6.34 -16.59 17.73
CA PHE A 100 5.74 -16.60 19.06
C PHE A 100 6.76 -16.93 20.16
N ASP A 101 7.86 -17.60 19.84
CA ASP A 101 8.85 -18.13 20.80
C ASP A 101 10.01 -17.15 21.04
N ARG A 102 10.43 -16.38 20.02
CA ARG A 102 11.58 -15.47 20.15
C ARG A 102 11.21 -14.15 20.84
N LYS A 103 12.00 -13.77 21.85
CA LYS A 103 12.21 -12.35 22.26
C LYS A 103 12.99 -11.56 21.18
N SER A 104 12.88 -11.89 19.89
CA SER A 104 13.74 -11.28 18.87
C SER A 104 13.16 -9.96 18.39
N GLN A 105 13.84 -8.89 18.80
CA GLN A 105 13.70 -7.51 18.35
C GLN A 105 13.76 -7.31 16.83
N SER A 106 14.16 -8.32 16.04
CA SER A 106 14.37 -8.20 14.59
C SER A 106 13.15 -8.55 13.72
N PHE A 107 12.11 -9.16 14.29
CA PHE A 107 10.84 -9.40 13.60
C PHE A 107 9.71 -9.14 14.59
N ASP A 108 9.71 -7.91 15.09
CA ASP A 108 8.64 -7.44 15.94
C ASP A 108 7.35 -7.41 15.11
N PRO A 109 6.26 -8.07 15.54
CA PRO A 109 4.97 -7.82 14.93
C PRO A 109 4.54 -6.33 15.07
N GLU A 110 5.20 -5.53 15.91
CA GLU A 110 5.13 -4.05 15.90
C GLU A 110 5.86 -3.39 14.70
N ASN A 111 6.86 -4.04 14.09
CA ASN A 111 7.74 -3.50 13.03
C ASN A 111 7.64 -4.24 11.67
N GLY A 112 6.46 -4.78 11.31
CA GLY A 112 6.17 -5.08 9.89
C GLY A 112 5.96 -6.54 9.49
N GLY A 113 6.01 -7.51 10.40
CA GLY A 113 5.74 -8.91 10.06
C GLY A 113 4.29 -9.20 9.63
N LEU A 114 3.33 -8.41 10.15
CA LEU A 114 1.90 -8.50 9.82
C LEU A 114 1.44 -7.40 8.85
N GLU A 115 2.27 -6.38 8.60
CA GLU A 115 1.96 -5.28 7.67
C GLU A 115 2.16 -5.64 6.19
N LEU A 116 2.65 -6.85 5.89
CA LEU A 116 2.89 -7.34 4.52
C LEU A 116 1.65 -7.30 3.61
N TYR A 117 0.46 -7.07 4.16
CA TYR A 117 -0.77 -6.87 3.39
C TYR A 117 -1.24 -5.41 3.28
N ASN A 118 -0.73 -4.48 4.07
CA ASN A 118 -1.45 -3.23 4.30
C ASN A 118 -1.28 -2.18 3.20
N ASN A 119 -0.17 -2.12 2.44
CA ASN A 119 -0.01 -1.06 1.43
C ASN A 119 0.82 -1.48 0.21
N ARG A 120 0.32 -2.45 -0.58
CA ARG A 120 0.99 -2.83 -1.85
C ARG A 120 1.22 -1.63 -2.77
N ASN A 121 0.28 -0.68 -2.79
CA ASN A 121 0.38 0.53 -3.62
C ASN A 121 1.51 1.47 -3.14
N LEU A 122 1.77 1.54 -1.83
CA LEU A 122 2.86 2.35 -1.30
C LEU A 122 4.21 1.65 -1.40
N ALA A 123 4.26 0.31 -1.30
CA ALA A 123 5.49 -0.45 -1.51
C ALA A 123 6.06 -0.26 -2.93
N VAL A 124 5.22 0.04 -3.93
CA VAL A 124 5.69 0.42 -5.27
C VAL A 124 6.51 1.72 -5.22
N LEU A 125 6.17 2.68 -4.35
CA LEU A 125 6.87 3.96 -4.23
C LEU A 125 8.34 3.78 -3.84
N ASP A 126 8.65 2.80 -2.99
CA ASP A 126 10.01 2.51 -2.53
C ASP A 126 10.91 1.97 -3.65
N SER A 127 10.30 1.42 -4.71
CA SER A 127 11.03 0.87 -5.86
C SER A 127 11.26 1.89 -6.98
N LEU A 128 10.65 3.08 -6.89
CA LEU A 128 10.74 4.09 -7.95
C LEU A 128 12.05 4.86 -7.87
N SER A 129 12.61 5.19 -9.03
CA SER A 129 13.72 6.14 -9.11
C SER A 129 13.26 7.56 -8.74
N GLU A 130 14.21 8.42 -8.37
CA GLU A 130 13.94 9.83 -8.03
C GLU A 130 13.18 10.58 -9.15
N LEU A 131 13.50 10.31 -10.42
CA LEU A 131 12.84 10.96 -11.56
C LEU A 131 11.39 10.50 -11.72
N GLU A 132 11.14 9.21 -11.56
CA GLU A 132 9.80 8.62 -11.60
C GLU A 132 8.95 9.16 -10.45
N LEU A 133 9.52 9.26 -9.26
CA LEU A 133 8.84 9.82 -8.09
C LEU A 133 8.52 11.31 -8.29
N LYS A 134 9.44 12.12 -8.83
CA LYS A 134 9.17 13.53 -9.17
C LYS A 134 8.05 13.69 -10.21
N LEU A 135 8.02 12.81 -11.21
CA LEU A 135 6.97 12.82 -12.23
C LEU A 135 5.61 12.39 -11.65
N LEU A 136 5.60 11.39 -10.77
CA LEU A 136 4.41 10.94 -10.05
C LEU A 136 3.86 12.02 -9.12
N ILE A 137 4.72 12.73 -8.38
CA ILE A 137 4.31 13.87 -7.54
C ILE A 137 3.72 14.98 -8.41
N SER A 138 4.33 15.27 -9.56
CA SER A 138 3.81 16.28 -10.51
C SER A 138 2.41 15.89 -11.03
N CYS A 139 2.18 14.61 -11.30
CA CYS A 139 0.85 14.08 -11.64
C CYS A 139 -0.15 14.29 -10.47
N ALA A 140 0.21 13.90 -9.25
CA ALA A 140 -0.64 14.10 -8.08
C ALA A 140 -0.94 15.59 -7.79
N ARG A 141 0.01 16.50 -8.07
CA ARG A 141 -0.21 17.97 -8.00
C ARG A 141 -1.23 18.46 -9.01
N VAL A 142 -1.17 17.99 -10.24
CA VAL A 142 -2.16 18.34 -11.27
C VAL A 142 -3.55 17.83 -10.88
N LYS A 143 -3.64 16.62 -10.33
CA LYS A 143 -4.89 16.04 -9.81
C LYS A 143 -5.48 16.95 -8.73
N ALA A 144 -4.66 17.35 -7.75
CA ALA A 144 -5.08 18.22 -6.67
C ALA A 144 -5.50 19.63 -7.15
N LYS A 145 -4.85 20.19 -8.17
CA LYS A 145 -5.17 21.52 -8.72
C LYS A 145 -6.39 21.55 -9.63
N SER A 146 -6.58 20.52 -10.46
CA SER A 146 -7.64 20.50 -11.48
C SER A 146 -8.89 19.72 -11.06
N SER A 147 -8.86 19.04 -9.91
CA SER A 147 -9.89 18.12 -9.43
C SER A 147 -10.30 17.07 -10.49
N SER A 148 -9.39 16.76 -11.42
CA SER A 148 -9.60 15.77 -12.46
C SER A 148 -8.67 14.58 -12.24
N ASP A 149 -9.26 13.39 -12.18
CA ASP A 149 -8.52 12.13 -12.03
C ASP A 149 -7.87 11.66 -13.34
N ARG A 150 -7.92 12.47 -14.39
CA ARG A 150 -7.53 12.12 -15.75
C ARG A 150 -6.42 13.04 -16.24
N ILE A 151 -5.20 12.53 -16.24
CA ILE A 151 -3.99 13.32 -16.52
C ILE A 151 -3.25 12.70 -17.70
N ASN A 152 -2.90 13.54 -18.67
CA ASN A 152 -2.03 13.14 -19.77
C ASN A 152 -0.56 13.44 -19.42
N PHE A 153 0.36 12.82 -20.16
CA PHE A 153 1.79 13.05 -19.97
C PHE A 153 2.18 14.53 -20.11
N ASN A 154 1.61 15.24 -21.09
CA ASN A 154 1.97 16.62 -21.38
C ASN A 154 1.69 17.56 -20.19
N VAL A 155 0.55 17.40 -19.53
CA VAL A 155 0.15 18.22 -18.37
C VAL A 155 1.02 17.88 -17.15
N ALA A 156 1.33 16.59 -16.92
CA ALA A 156 2.24 16.19 -15.86
C ALA A 156 3.67 16.72 -16.10
N TRP A 157 4.13 16.69 -17.35
CA TRP A 157 5.42 17.23 -17.78
C TRP A 157 5.51 18.76 -17.60
N GLU A 158 4.46 19.49 -17.95
CA GLU A 158 4.41 20.94 -17.72
C GLU A 158 4.48 21.30 -16.23
N GLU A 159 3.75 20.57 -15.37
CA GLU A 159 3.83 20.77 -13.92
C GLU A 159 5.23 20.43 -13.40
N TYR A 160 5.85 19.35 -13.88
CA TYR A 160 7.23 19.01 -13.55
C TYR A 160 8.20 20.14 -13.90
N ILE A 161 8.14 20.69 -15.12
CA ILE A 161 8.98 21.81 -15.54
C ILE A 161 8.75 23.01 -14.63
N LYS A 162 7.49 23.34 -14.31
CA LYS A 162 7.15 24.48 -13.44
C LYS A 162 7.78 24.32 -12.06
N VAL A 163 7.65 23.14 -11.44
CA VAL A 163 8.21 22.85 -10.11
C VAL A 163 9.73 22.85 -10.14
N ALA A 164 10.35 22.19 -11.12
CA ALA A 164 11.80 22.16 -11.30
C ALA A 164 12.37 23.58 -11.53
N SER A 165 11.73 24.36 -12.39
CA SER A 165 12.16 25.73 -12.73
C SER A 165 11.99 26.69 -11.56
N SER A 166 10.90 26.57 -10.79
CA SER A 166 10.70 27.38 -9.58
C SER A 166 11.79 27.12 -8.55
N ARG A 167 12.19 25.86 -8.38
CA ARG A 167 13.26 25.48 -7.45
C ARG A 167 14.62 25.98 -7.88
N MET A 168 14.92 25.90 -9.18
CA MET A 168 16.16 26.46 -9.74
C MET A 168 16.27 27.95 -9.40
N LYS A 169 15.19 28.72 -9.56
CA LYS A 169 15.16 30.13 -9.20
C LYS A 169 15.41 30.35 -7.71
N THR A 170 14.74 29.60 -6.84
CA THR A 170 14.94 29.69 -5.38
C THR A 170 16.38 29.35 -4.97
N LEU A 171 16.98 28.30 -5.52
CA LEU A 171 18.37 27.94 -5.24
C LEU A 171 19.34 29.02 -5.70
N ASN A 172 19.18 29.54 -6.93
CA ASN A 172 20.01 30.62 -7.44
C ASN A 172 19.92 31.87 -6.56
N THR A 173 18.72 32.26 -6.10
CA THR A 173 18.57 33.40 -5.18
C THR A 173 19.23 33.17 -3.82
N HIS A 174 19.20 31.94 -3.30
CA HIS A 174 19.87 31.60 -2.05
C HIS A 174 21.41 31.62 -2.20
N LEU A 175 21.92 31.12 -3.32
CA LEU A 175 23.36 31.11 -3.61
C LEU A 175 23.91 32.52 -3.89
N GLU A 176 23.15 33.37 -4.58
CA GLU A 176 23.45 34.80 -4.76
C GLU A 176 23.54 35.52 -3.41
N THR A 177 22.63 35.21 -2.48
CA THR A 177 22.63 35.77 -1.11
C THR A 177 23.84 35.31 -0.29
N MET A 178 24.39 34.12 -0.58
CA MET A 178 25.58 33.56 0.08
C MET A 178 26.90 33.95 -0.61
N GLY A 179 26.86 34.77 -1.68
CA GLY A 179 28.05 35.23 -2.39
C GLY A 179 28.77 34.17 -3.22
N VAL A 180 28.13 33.02 -3.46
CA VAL A 180 28.70 31.91 -4.25
C VAL A 180 28.04 31.89 -5.62
N SER A 181 28.76 32.37 -6.64
CA SER A 181 28.32 32.31 -8.04
C SER A 181 28.90 31.07 -8.72
N PHE A 182 28.14 29.96 -8.70
CA PHE A 182 28.42 28.88 -9.65
C PHE A 182 27.94 29.32 -11.03
N GLY A 183 28.88 29.47 -11.97
CA GLY A 183 28.57 29.59 -13.38
C GLY A 183 27.59 28.48 -13.80
N SER A 184 26.70 28.80 -14.73
CA SER A 184 25.49 28.07 -15.15
C SER A 184 25.65 26.61 -15.61
N ASN A 185 26.76 25.93 -15.33
CA ASN A 185 27.12 24.65 -15.93
C ASN A 185 27.74 23.59 -15.01
N GLY A 186 27.67 23.68 -13.67
CA GLY A 186 28.22 22.57 -12.88
C GLY A 186 28.10 22.66 -11.37
N GLY A 187 26.91 22.37 -10.83
CA GLY A 187 26.71 22.09 -9.40
C GLY A 187 25.33 21.46 -9.21
N GLU A 188 25.30 20.18 -8.83
CA GLU A 188 24.10 19.35 -8.59
C GLU A 188 23.02 19.37 -9.70
N GLY A 189 23.40 18.85 -10.86
CA GLY A 189 22.54 17.93 -11.63
C GLY A 189 21.37 18.52 -12.41
N SER A 190 21.63 19.09 -13.59
CA SER A 190 20.73 19.16 -14.78
C SER A 190 19.27 18.73 -14.50
N PHE A 191 18.48 19.64 -13.90
CA PHE A 191 17.10 19.35 -13.47
C PHE A 191 16.12 19.30 -14.66
N MET A 192 16.48 19.82 -15.83
CA MET A 192 15.73 19.62 -17.06
C MET A 192 16.27 18.37 -17.78
N ARG A 193 15.69 17.22 -17.44
CA ARG A 193 15.92 15.98 -18.19
C ARG A 193 15.18 16.04 -19.53
N SER A 194 15.68 15.30 -20.52
CA SER A 194 15.05 15.29 -21.85
C SER A 194 13.62 14.74 -21.75
N ARG A 195 12.73 15.27 -22.59
CA ARG A 195 11.31 14.88 -22.62
C ARG A 195 11.17 13.38 -22.94
N GLU A 196 12.08 12.83 -23.74
CA GLU A 196 12.14 11.42 -24.13
C GLU A 196 12.43 10.52 -22.92
N LEU A 197 13.36 10.91 -22.04
CA LEU A 197 13.65 10.17 -20.81
C LEU A 197 12.43 10.15 -19.88
N MET A 198 11.75 11.29 -19.75
CA MET A 198 10.59 11.42 -18.88
C MET A 198 9.37 10.67 -19.43
N LEU A 199 9.28 10.51 -20.74
CA LEU A 199 8.31 9.63 -21.37
C LEU A 199 8.60 8.16 -21.03
N SER A 200 9.87 7.73 -21.07
CA SER A 200 10.25 6.38 -20.63
C SER A 200 9.92 6.14 -19.16
N CYS A 201 10.14 7.12 -18.28
CA CYS A 201 9.73 7.06 -16.88
C CYS A 201 8.20 6.99 -16.72
N TRP A 202 7.45 7.73 -17.55
CA TRP A 202 5.99 7.68 -17.57
C TRP A 202 5.46 6.30 -17.94
N GLU A 203 6.05 5.67 -18.96
CA GLU A 203 5.72 4.29 -19.32
C GLU A 203 6.08 3.29 -18.22
N MET A 204 7.22 3.50 -17.53
CA MET A 204 7.62 2.65 -16.42
C MET A 204 6.66 2.76 -15.23
N LEU A 205 6.21 3.97 -14.90
CA LEU A 205 5.17 4.20 -13.89
C LEU A 205 3.87 3.46 -14.23
N ALA A 206 3.48 3.45 -15.51
CA ALA A 206 2.30 2.72 -15.96
C ALA A 206 2.49 1.20 -15.84
N ARG A 207 3.68 0.68 -16.19
CA ARG A 207 4.01 -0.75 -16.04
C ARG A 207 4.10 -1.19 -14.58
N ALA A 208 4.60 -0.32 -13.69
CA ALA A 208 4.66 -0.55 -12.26
C ALA A 208 3.29 -0.52 -11.58
N GLY A 209 2.25 -0.04 -12.27
CA GLY A 209 0.90 0.09 -11.74
C GLY A 209 0.70 1.31 -10.84
N ALA A 210 1.66 2.24 -10.80
CA ALA A 210 1.53 3.50 -10.07
C ALA A 210 0.55 4.48 -10.76
N ILE A 211 0.46 4.39 -12.09
CA ILE A 211 -0.57 5.07 -12.89
C ILE A 211 -1.29 4.04 -13.76
N GLY A 212 -2.62 4.14 -13.82
CA GLY A 212 -3.46 3.21 -14.59
C GLY A 212 -4.07 3.90 -15.81
N GLU A 213 -4.30 3.17 -16.91
CA GLU A 213 -5.19 3.67 -17.95
C GLU A 213 -6.64 3.67 -17.39
N PRO A 214 -7.40 4.78 -17.52
CA PRO A 214 -8.75 4.86 -17.00
C PRO A 214 -9.60 3.81 -17.72
N MET A 215 -10.15 2.88 -16.95
CA MET A 215 -10.90 1.74 -17.47
C MET A 215 -12.11 2.24 -18.29
N ARG A 216 -12.09 2.03 -19.61
CA ARG A 216 -13.23 2.30 -20.48
C ARG A 216 -14.14 1.08 -20.51
N GLN A 217 -15.22 1.13 -19.74
CA GLN A 217 -16.31 0.18 -19.88
C GLN A 217 -17.23 0.62 -21.01
N ILE A 218 -17.23 -0.13 -22.12
CA ILE A 218 -18.30 -0.07 -23.11
C ILE A 218 -19.09 -1.36 -22.97
N ASN A 219 -20.34 -1.27 -22.51
CA ASN A 219 -21.25 -2.41 -22.35
C ASN A 219 -20.67 -3.60 -21.55
N GLY A 220 -19.89 -3.33 -20.50
CA GLY A 220 -19.33 -4.38 -19.63
C GLY A 220 -18.16 -5.17 -20.23
N ILE A 221 -17.67 -4.79 -21.40
CA ILE A 221 -16.45 -5.32 -22.02
C ILE A 221 -15.35 -4.27 -21.88
N ASN A 222 -14.19 -4.67 -21.38
CA ASN A 222 -13.01 -3.81 -21.32
C ASN A 222 -12.59 -3.48 -22.76
N ALA A 223 -12.85 -2.25 -23.21
CA ALA A 223 -12.42 -1.81 -24.52
C ALA A 223 -10.92 -1.43 -24.44
N SER A 224 -10.05 -2.32 -24.92
CA SER A 224 -8.59 -2.16 -24.88
C SER A 224 -8.04 -1.17 -25.94
N SER A 225 -8.90 -0.59 -26.77
CA SER A 225 -8.47 0.16 -27.96
C SER A 225 -8.55 1.66 -27.72
N TYR A 226 -7.46 2.28 -27.27
CA TYR A 226 -7.29 3.73 -27.30
C TYR A 226 -6.95 4.18 -28.72
N THR A 227 -7.74 5.09 -29.30
CA THR A 227 -7.59 5.58 -30.69
C THR A 227 -6.92 6.95 -30.80
N GLY A 228 -6.48 7.55 -29.69
CA GLY A 228 -5.64 8.74 -29.73
C GLY A 228 -4.16 8.37 -29.89
N GLY A 229 -3.34 9.29 -30.40
CA GLY A 229 -1.88 9.09 -30.40
C GLY A 229 -1.33 8.85 -28.99
N GLU A 230 -0.20 8.14 -28.88
CA GLU A 230 0.41 7.71 -27.61
C GLU A 230 0.56 8.85 -26.59
N PHE A 231 0.82 10.07 -27.05
CA PHE A 231 0.98 11.27 -26.22
C PHE A 231 -0.32 11.85 -25.63
N ASN A 232 -1.48 11.47 -26.16
CA ASN A 232 -2.78 11.93 -25.66
C ASN A 232 -3.44 10.90 -24.74
N ARG A 233 -2.78 9.76 -24.50
CA ARG A 233 -3.25 8.78 -23.52
C ARG A 233 -3.39 9.47 -22.17
N VAL A 234 -4.57 9.26 -21.61
CA VAL A 234 -4.96 9.77 -20.31
C VAL A 234 -4.73 8.65 -19.32
N TYR A 235 -4.14 8.96 -18.18
CA TYR A 235 -3.89 8.04 -17.09
C TYR A 235 -4.60 8.57 -15.83
N ALA A 236 -4.96 7.65 -14.96
CA ALA A 236 -5.44 7.93 -13.62
C ALA A 236 -4.35 7.61 -12.61
N CYS A 237 -4.17 8.51 -11.64
CA CYS A 237 -3.27 8.32 -10.51
C CYS A 237 -4.14 8.16 -9.26
N ASP A 238 -4.11 6.96 -8.67
CA ASP A 238 -4.90 6.64 -7.48
C ASP A 238 -4.25 7.17 -6.18
N LEU A 239 -3.01 7.63 -6.25
CA LEU A 239 -2.26 8.16 -5.11
C LEU A 239 -2.57 9.64 -4.87
N GLU A 240 -2.68 10.02 -3.60
CA GLU A 240 -2.80 11.41 -3.18
C GLU A 240 -1.45 11.98 -2.70
N LEU A 241 -1.28 13.31 -2.79
CA LEU A 241 -0.07 13.98 -2.31
C LEU A 241 0.19 13.75 -0.82
N ASN A 242 -0.88 13.72 -0.02
CA ASN A 242 -0.79 13.49 1.42
C ASN A 242 -0.32 12.07 1.73
N GLU A 243 -0.75 11.08 0.95
CA GLU A 243 -0.32 9.68 1.11
C GLU A 243 1.16 9.53 0.78
N ILE A 244 1.61 10.10 -0.34
CA ILE A 244 3.03 10.11 -0.72
C ILE A 244 3.85 10.83 0.36
N MET A 245 3.41 12.01 0.80
CA MET A 245 4.10 12.78 1.85
C MET A 245 4.18 12.00 3.16
N LYS A 246 3.10 11.34 3.58
CA LYS A 246 3.05 10.57 4.81
C LYS A 246 3.97 9.35 4.75
N HIS A 247 3.94 8.61 3.64
CA HIS A 247 4.78 7.43 3.41
C HIS A 247 6.29 7.75 3.59
N PHE A 248 6.77 8.82 2.94
CA PHE A 248 8.17 9.23 3.06
C PHE A 248 8.51 10.01 4.34
N LYS A 249 7.51 10.43 5.13
CA LYS A 249 7.71 11.04 6.45
C LYS A 249 7.80 10.01 7.57
N GLU A 250 7.13 8.87 7.42
CA GLU A 250 6.93 7.92 8.50
C GLU A 250 7.94 6.75 8.54
N ASP A 251 8.95 6.67 7.66
CA ASP A 251 9.66 5.40 7.50
C ASP A 251 10.73 5.05 8.57
N ARG A 252 10.26 4.25 9.54
CA ARG A 252 10.66 2.89 9.95
C ARG A 252 12.09 2.52 10.37
N PHE A 253 13.09 3.42 10.28
CA PHE A 253 14.44 3.07 10.76
C PHE A 253 15.16 4.15 11.58
N GLY A 254 14.54 5.31 11.82
CA GLY A 254 15.15 6.36 12.66
C GLY A 254 16.44 6.97 12.10
N GLU A 255 16.83 6.61 10.87
CA GLU A 255 17.92 7.25 10.14
C GLU A 255 17.36 8.36 9.26
N ALA A 256 18.04 9.51 9.26
CA ALA A 256 17.68 10.67 8.46
C ALA A 256 17.85 10.35 6.97
N THR A 257 16.76 10.03 6.27
CA THR A 257 16.82 9.68 4.84
C THR A 257 16.83 10.90 3.92
N ASP A 258 17.51 10.74 2.77
CA ASP A 258 17.66 11.66 1.62
C ASP A 258 16.36 12.16 0.96
N TYR A 259 15.17 11.85 1.51
CA TYR A 259 13.86 12.20 0.93
C TYR A 259 13.27 13.52 1.42
N SER A 260 14.06 14.38 2.09
CA SER A 260 13.63 15.73 2.50
C SER A 260 13.11 16.57 1.32
N TRP A 261 13.60 16.30 0.11
CA TRP A 261 13.12 16.94 -1.11
C TRP A 261 11.67 16.56 -1.44
N VAL A 262 11.20 15.34 -1.12
CA VAL A 262 9.83 14.88 -1.42
C VAL A 262 8.81 15.76 -0.72
N GLU A 263 9.03 16.09 0.55
CA GLU A 263 8.16 16.99 1.30
C GLU A 263 8.03 18.34 0.60
N SER A 264 9.17 18.89 0.18
CA SER A 264 9.19 20.14 -0.55
C SER A 264 8.44 20.03 -1.89
N TRP A 265 8.50 18.91 -2.60
CA TRP A 265 7.81 18.71 -3.88
C TRP A 265 6.30 18.51 -3.71
N CYS A 266 5.86 17.93 -2.59
CA CYS A 266 4.44 17.70 -2.29
C CYS A 266 3.69 18.96 -1.82
N ARG A 267 4.39 19.98 -1.28
CA ARG A 267 3.77 21.25 -0.83
C ARG A 267 3.30 22.09 -2.03
N ILE A 268 1.99 22.35 -2.12
CA ILE A 268 1.37 23.23 -3.13
C ILE A 268 1.32 24.66 -2.62
#